data_AF-A0A960LL99-F1
#
_entry.id   AF-A0A960LL99-F1
#
_cell.length_a   1.000
_cell.length_b   1.000
_cell.length_c   1.000
_cell.angle_alpha   90.00
_cell.angle_beta   90.00
_cell.angle_gamma   90.00
#
_symmetry.space_group_name_H-M   'P 1'
#
loop_
_entity.id
_entity.type
_entity.pdbx_description
1 polymer ?
#
loop_
_entity_poly.entity_id
_entity_poly.type
_entity_poly.pdbx_seq_one_letter_code
_entity_poly.pdbx_strand_id
1 'polypeptide(L)'
;MKTLTALLIAVASLYLADSANAQTSQWSGTCHVTFGGKSTLHDFEGTVDSEPFIVTITGIDNPANAKASSVVTVKADNMDTDNDKRDTEMYKTLDTTTYPEIKVSIADLTAAATKPKTGGTFPQPTVIPFTLDIKGKTLPLTGSVSDWTYAEDKISFTVSFPVSLKDADIKPPSVLGLIKVKDEITVQGKLSLTRK
;
A
#
# COMPACT_ATOMS: atom_id res chain seq x y z
N MET A 1 22.48 27.86 -75.04
CA MET A 1 23.69 27.69 -74.20
C MET A 1 23.38 28.17 -72.80
N LYS A 2 23.40 27.23 -71.83
CA LYS A 2 23.54 27.36 -70.36
C LYS A 2 22.55 28.25 -69.59
N THR A 3 21.53 27.57 -69.06
CA THR A 3 20.69 27.91 -67.91
C THR A 3 21.51 28.01 -66.62
N LEU A 4 21.30 29.06 -65.81
CA LEU A 4 21.73 29.11 -64.42
C LEU A 4 20.49 29.38 -63.55
N THR A 5 19.89 28.32 -63.00
CA THR A 5 18.82 28.43 -62.01
C THR A 5 19.43 27.95 -60.69
N ALA A 6 19.76 28.88 -59.80
CA ALA A 6 20.25 28.56 -58.47
C ALA A 6 19.07 28.07 -57.61
N LEU A 7 19.09 26.79 -57.27
CA LEU A 7 18.11 26.14 -56.42
C LEU A 7 18.50 26.34 -54.96
N LEU A 8 17.74 27.17 -54.24
CA LEU A 8 17.82 27.34 -52.80
C LEU A 8 17.06 26.17 -52.16
N ILE A 9 17.76 25.17 -51.62
CA ILE A 9 17.14 24.14 -50.77
C ILE A 9 17.41 24.50 -49.32
N ALA A 10 16.44 25.15 -48.68
CA ALA A 10 16.39 25.26 -47.23
C ALA A 10 15.79 23.95 -46.68
N VAL A 11 16.63 23.06 -46.15
CA VAL A 11 16.18 21.87 -45.43
C VAL A 11 15.80 22.31 -44.01
N ALA A 12 14.51 22.53 -43.78
CA ALA A 12 13.94 22.67 -42.45
C ALA A 12 13.78 21.29 -41.81
N SER A 13 14.77 20.87 -41.02
CA SER A 13 14.68 19.68 -40.17
C SER A 13 13.72 19.94 -39.02
N LEU A 14 12.45 19.52 -39.16
CA LEU A 14 11.52 19.44 -38.04
C LEU A 14 11.99 18.34 -37.08
N TYR A 15 12.51 18.75 -35.92
CA TYR A 15 12.68 17.86 -34.78
C TYR A 15 11.30 17.58 -34.18
N LEU A 16 10.70 16.45 -34.56
CA LEU A 16 9.59 15.88 -33.80
C LEU A 16 10.17 15.31 -32.51
N ALA A 17 10.04 16.07 -31.41
CA ALA A 17 10.27 15.54 -30.09
C ALA A 17 9.10 14.60 -29.76
N ASP A 18 9.29 13.30 -29.98
CA ASP A 18 8.39 12.29 -29.44
C ASP A 18 8.42 12.41 -27.91
N SER A 19 7.35 13.00 -27.38
CA SER A 19 7.10 12.97 -25.94
C SER A 19 6.73 11.53 -25.61
N ALA A 20 7.70 10.76 -25.13
CA ALA A 20 7.48 9.42 -24.61
C ALA A 20 6.53 9.52 -23.41
N ASN A 21 5.23 9.38 -23.66
CA ASN A 21 4.24 9.28 -22.61
C ASN A 21 4.44 7.92 -21.93
N ALA A 22 4.98 7.93 -20.71
CA ALA A 22 5.12 6.71 -19.91
C ALA A 22 3.75 6.03 -19.80
N GLN A 23 3.67 4.77 -20.22
CA GLN A 23 2.40 4.05 -20.18
C GLN A 23 1.94 3.87 -18.74
N THR A 24 0.64 4.07 -18.51
CA THR A 24 0.03 3.94 -17.20
C THR A 24 -0.96 2.76 -17.21
N SER A 25 -0.90 1.92 -16.19
CA SER A 25 -1.86 0.85 -15.93
C SER A 25 -2.55 1.11 -14.60
N GLN A 26 -3.86 0.85 -14.53
CA GLN A 26 -4.62 0.93 -13.29
C GLN A 26 -5.11 -0.45 -12.88
N TRP A 27 -5.10 -0.70 -11.58
CA TRP A 27 -5.60 -1.93 -10.97
C TRP A 27 -6.57 -1.57 -9.85
N SER A 28 -7.77 -2.12 -9.88
CA SER A 28 -8.74 -1.99 -8.80
C SER A 28 -8.38 -2.96 -7.68
N GLY A 29 -8.38 -2.49 -6.43
CA GLY A 29 -7.97 -3.27 -5.28
C GLY A 29 -9.01 -3.31 -4.16
N THR A 30 -9.05 -4.43 -3.46
CA THR A 30 -9.70 -4.60 -2.16
C THR A 30 -8.70 -5.22 -1.19
N CYS A 31 -8.87 -4.96 0.11
CA CYS A 31 -8.03 -5.54 1.15
C CYS A 31 -8.90 -5.96 2.34
N HIS A 32 -8.73 -7.20 2.79
CA HIS A 32 -9.25 -7.66 4.07
C HIS A 32 -8.12 -7.65 5.09
N VAL A 33 -8.26 -6.90 6.17
CA VAL A 33 -7.24 -6.74 7.20
C VAL A 33 -7.61 -7.58 8.41
N THR A 34 -6.64 -8.33 8.93
CA THR A 34 -6.68 -8.89 10.28
C THR A 34 -5.58 -8.25 11.11
N PHE A 35 -5.85 -8.01 12.38
CA PHE A 35 -4.87 -7.51 13.33
C PHE A 35 -4.98 -8.27 14.65
N GLY A 36 -3.87 -8.38 15.38
CA GLY A 36 -3.85 -9.10 16.64
C GLY A 36 -2.80 -8.59 17.60
N GLY A 37 -3.14 -8.59 18.88
CA GLY A 37 -2.28 -8.16 19.96
C GLY A 37 -2.33 -9.12 21.15
N LYS A 38 -1.29 -9.08 21.97
CA LYS A 38 -1.21 -9.91 23.18
C LYS A 38 -1.52 -9.08 24.42
N SER A 39 -2.27 -9.62 25.36
CA SER A 39 -2.46 -9.00 26.68
C SER A 39 -2.06 -9.94 27.82
N THR A 40 -1.99 -9.42 29.05
CA THR A 40 -1.72 -10.24 30.25
C THR A 40 -2.82 -11.25 30.57
N LEU A 41 -4.03 -11.11 29.99
CA LEU A 41 -5.15 -12.01 30.23
C LEU A 41 -5.37 -13.01 29.08
N HIS A 42 -5.49 -12.49 27.84
CA HIS A 42 -5.65 -13.29 26.62
C HIS A 42 -5.14 -12.51 25.40
N ASP A 43 -4.81 -13.23 24.33
CA ASP A 43 -4.56 -12.62 23.02
C ASP A 43 -5.90 -12.19 22.40
N PHE A 44 -5.89 -11.13 21.62
CA PHE A 44 -7.07 -10.66 20.90
C PHE A 44 -6.77 -10.52 19.41
N GLU A 45 -7.81 -10.65 18.61
CA GLU A 45 -7.78 -10.45 17.17
C GLU A 45 -8.93 -9.51 16.78
N GLY A 46 -8.80 -8.88 15.63
CA GLY A 46 -9.85 -8.12 15.00
C GLY A 46 -9.66 -8.02 13.50
N THR A 47 -10.70 -7.52 12.83
CA THR A 47 -10.78 -7.44 11.38
C THR A 47 -11.33 -6.11 10.91
N VAL A 48 -10.99 -5.73 9.68
CA VAL A 48 -11.60 -4.59 8.99
C VAL A 48 -11.37 -4.72 7.49
N ASP A 49 -12.35 -4.34 6.69
CA ASP A 49 -12.17 -4.24 5.24
C ASP A 49 -11.74 -2.83 4.85
N SER A 50 -10.87 -2.74 3.84
CA SER A 50 -10.54 -1.45 3.24
C SER A 50 -11.67 -0.94 2.36
N GLU A 51 -11.75 0.37 2.22
CA GLU A 51 -12.41 0.98 1.07
C GLU A 51 -11.75 0.47 -0.22
N PRO A 52 -12.50 0.28 -1.32
CA PRO A 52 -11.90 -0.03 -2.62
C PRO A 52 -10.89 1.05 -3.04
N PHE A 53 -9.77 0.63 -3.59
CA PHE A 53 -8.67 1.54 -3.97
C PHE A 53 -8.13 1.26 -5.37
N ILE A 54 -7.28 2.16 -5.87
CA ILE A 54 -6.62 2.02 -7.18
C ILE A 54 -5.12 2.01 -6.99
N VAL A 55 -4.47 0.99 -7.54
CA VAL A 55 -3.02 0.99 -7.75
C VAL A 55 -2.75 1.53 -9.15
N THR A 56 -1.97 2.60 -9.23
CA THR A 56 -1.51 3.17 -10.50
C THR A 56 -0.06 2.77 -10.71
N ILE A 57 0.23 2.16 -11.86
CA ILE A 57 1.58 1.78 -12.27
C ILE A 57 1.95 2.63 -13.49
N THR A 58 2.96 3.48 -13.37
CA THR A 58 3.51 4.25 -14.49
C THR A 58 4.77 3.58 -15.03
N GLY A 59 5.09 3.78 -16.30
CA GLY A 59 6.28 3.21 -16.95
C GLY A 59 6.22 1.69 -17.14
N ILE A 60 5.01 1.12 -17.30
CA ILE A 60 4.81 -0.35 -17.37
C ILE A 60 5.47 -0.99 -18.60
N ASP A 61 5.71 -0.21 -19.64
CA ASP A 61 6.42 -0.58 -20.86
C ASP A 61 7.91 -0.89 -20.62
N ASN A 62 8.49 -0.33 -19.55
CA ASN A 62 9.82 -0.69 -19.07
C ASN A 62 9.76 -1.08 -17.58
N PRO A 63 9.64 -2.38 -17.26
CA PRO A 63 9.55 -2.86 -15.88
C PRO A 63 10.66 -2.38 -14.94
N ALA A 64 11.85 -2.05 -15.47
CA ALA A 64 12.95 -1.50 -14.65
C ALA A 64 12.68 -0.08 -14.15
N ASN A 65 11.84 0.68 -14.88
CA ASN A 65 11.46 2.05 -14.56
C ASN A 65 10.04 2.15 -14.00
N ALA A 66 9.32 1.03 -13.89
CA ALA A 66 7.94 1.01 -13.44
C ALA A 66 7.82 1.45 -11.98
N LYS A 67 6.81 2.27 -11.70
CA LYS A 67 6.54 2.85 -10.38
C LYS A 67 5.09 2.66 -10.00
N ALA A 68 4.84 2.09 -8.82
CA ALA A 68 3.51 1.89 -8.28
C ALA A 68 3.16 2.92 -7.19
N SER A 69 1.94 3.46 -7.26
CA SER A 69 1.39 4.40 -6.28
C SER A 69 -0.05 4.00 -5.92
N SER A 70 -0.40 4.09 -4.65
CA SER A 70 -1.72 3.71 -4.12
C SER A 70 -1.91 4.24 -2.70
N VAL A 71 -3.16 4.45 -2.33
CA VAL A 71 -3.58 4.70 -0.94
C VAL A 71 -4.66 3.69 -0.59
N VAL A 72 -4.41 2.86 0.43
CA VAL A 72 -5.39 1.95 1.01
C VAL A 72 -5.93 2.61 2.27
N THR A 73 -7.25 2.71 2.39
CA THR A 73 -7.91 3.37 3.53
C THR A 73 -8.83 2.37 4.22
N VAL A 74 -8.77 2.29 5.54
CA VAL A 74 -9.77 1.62 6.38
C VAL A 74 -10.46 2.67 7.26
N LYS A 75 -11.75 2.48 7.51
CA LYS A 75 -12.48 3.27 8.50
C LYS A 75 -12.20 2.70 9.88
N ALA A 76 -11.67 3.53 10.77
CA ALA A 76 -11.20 3.08 12.08
C ALA A 76 -12.35 2.66 13.01
N ASP A 77 -13.56 3.18 12.79
CA ASP A 77 -14.78 2.80 13.50
C ASP A 77 -15.49 1.55 12.94
N ASN A 78 -14.97 0.97 11.85
CA ASN A 78 -15.44 -0.31 11.30
C ASN A 78 -14.59 -1.51 11.78
N MET A 79 -13.58 -1.29 12.62
CA MET A 79 -12.73 -2.38 13.10
C MET A 79 -13.43 -3.20 14.18
N ASP A 80 -13.54 -4.51 13.96
CA ASP A 80 -14.32 -5.40 14.79
C ASP A 80 -13.43 -6.47 15.42
N THR A 81 -13.46 -6.58 16.75
CA THR A 81 -12.74 -7.62 17.49
C THR A 81 -13.65 -8.74 17.99
N ASP A 82 -14.90 -8.83 17.52
CA ASP A 82 -15.94 -9.72 18.04
C ASP A 82 -16.20 -9.46 19.54
N ASN A 83 -16.07 -8.20 19.97
CA ASN A 83 -16.30 -7.78 21.35
C ASN A 83 -16.63 -6.28 21.44
N ASP A 84 -17.92 -5.94 21.46
CA ASP A 84 -18.42 -4.56 21.48
C ASP A 84 -17.75 -3.64 22.52
N LYS A 85 -17.42 -4.19 23.70
CA LYS A 85 -16.77 -3.40 24.77
C LYS A 85 -15.33 -3.10 24.40
N ARG A 86 -14.59 -4.06 23.87
CA ARG A 86 -13.22 -3.86 23.39
C ARG A 86 -13.20 -2.93 22.19
N ASP A 87 -14.16 -3.05 21.28
CA ASP A 87 -14.28 -2.18 20.11
C ASP A 87 -14.54 -0.73 20.52
N THR A 88 -15.49 -0.52 21.43
CA THR A 88 -15.76 0.80 22.00
C THR A 88 -14.52 1.45 22.62
N GLU A 89 -13.72 0.68 23.37
CA GLU A 89 -12.48 1.20 23.98
C GLU A 89 -11.36 1.40 22.96
N MET A 90 -11.28 0.54 21.93
CA MET A 90 -10.37 0.68 20.81
C MET A 90 -10.65 1.98 20.04
N TYR A 91 -11.91 2.25 19.72
CA TYR A 91 -12.32 3.48 19.03
C TYR A 91 -11.94 4.75 19.80
N LYS A 92 -12.17 4.75 21.12
CA LYS A 92 -11.73 5.86 22.00
C LYS A 92 -10.21 6.03 22.00
N THR A 93 -9.47 4.92 22.04
CA THR A 93 -8.02 4.91 22.11
C THR A 93 -7.36 5.44 20.82
N LEU A 94 -7.99 5.15 19.69
CA LEU A 94 -7.62 5.66 18.37
C LEU A 94 -8.19 7.03 18.07
N ASP A 95 -9.09 7.54 18.93
CA ASP A 95 -9.79 8.81 18.74
C ASP A 95 -10.44 8.88 17.35
N THR A 96 -11.29 7.89 17.04
CA THR A 96 -11.90 7.73 15.70
C THR A 96 -12.82 8.89 15.31
N THR A 97 -13.23 9.72 16.27
CA THR A 97 -13.95 10.97 15.98
C THR A 97 -13.03 12.00 15.33
N THR A 98 -11.79 12.13 15.81
CA THR A 98 -10.79 13.07 15.26
C THR A 98 -10.03 12.47 14.09
N TYR A 99 -9.75 11.16 14.15
CA TYR A 99 -8.99 10.40 13.17
C TYR A 99 -9.82 9.22 12.65
N PRO A 100 -10.83 9.48 11.78
CA PRO A 100 -11.77 8.45 11.33
C PRO A 100 -11.15 7.40 10.40
N GLU A 101 -9.98 7.68 9.84
CA GLU A 101 -9.34 6.87 8.82
C GLU A 101 -7.93 6.46 9.24
N ILE A 102 -7.57 5.23 8.88
CA ILE A 102 -6.18 4.74 8.90
C ILE A 102 -5.78 4.51 7.44
N LYS A 103 -4.61 5.01 7.04
CA LYS A 103 -4.17 4.97 5.64
C LYS A 103 -2.82 4.30 5.49
N VAL A 104 -2.68 3.45 4.49
CA VAL A 104 -1.41 2.93 4.00
C VAL A 104 -1.14 3.50 2.62
N SER A 105 -0.02 4.22 2.48
CA SER A 105 0.34 4.89 1.23
C SER A 105 1.67 4.36 0.69
N ILE A 106 1.67 4.01 -0.59
CA ILE A 106 2.88 3.83 -1.39
C ILE A 106 2.96 4.94 -2.43
N ALA A 107 4.15 5.53 -2.57
CA ALA A 107 4.43 6.57 -3.56
C ALA A 107 5.68 6.17 -4.34
N ASP A 108 5.53 6.06 -5.66
CA ASP A 108 6.62 5.76 -6.59
C ASP A 108 7.41 4.48 -6.23
N LEU A 109 6.71 3.45 -5.73
CA LEU A 109 7.32 2.18 -5.36
C LEU A 109 7.90 1.49 -6.60
N THR A 110 9.23 1.30 -6.60
CA THR A 110 9.93 0.62 -7.70
C THR A 110 10.00 -0.88 -7.47
N ALA A 111 10.15 -1.65 -8.55
CA ALA A 111 10.37 -3.09 -8.46
C ALA A 111 11.64 -3.45 -7.65
N ALA A 112 12.69 -2.63 -7.70
CA ALA A 112 13.90 -2.88 -6.93
C ALA A 112 13.66 -2.76 -5.40
N ALA A 113 12.81 -1.81 -4.98
CA ALA A 113 12.50 -1.59 -3.57
C ALA A 113 11.75 -2.77 -2.93
N THR A 114 11.09 -3.61 -3.72
CA THR A 114 10.36 -4.78 -3.23
C THR A 114 11.21 -6.03 -3.05
N LYS A 115 12.53 -5.94 -3.31
CA LYS A 115 13.51 -7.04 -3.22
C LYS A 115 12.97 -8.34 -3.86
N PRO A 116 12.62 -8.32 -5.16
CA PRO A 116 11.87 -9.40 -5.75
C PRO A 116 12.70 -10.69 -5.80
N LYS A 117 12.06 -11.83 -5.53
CA LYS A 117 12.66 -13.14 -5.80
C LYS A 117 12.72 -13.36 -7.31
N THR A 118 13.90 -13.70 -7.80
CA THR A 118 14.15 -14.06 -9.20
C THR A 118 14.12 -15.58 -9.35
N GLY A 119 13.43 -16.11 -10.36
CA GLY A 119 13.39 -17.55 -10.65
C GLY A 119 12.01 -18.12 -11.01
N GLY A 120 10.93 -17.34 -10.88
CA GLY A 120 9.61 -17.65 -11.41
C GLY A 120 9.31 -16.92 -12.73
N THR A 121 8.15 -17.19 -13.34
CA THR A 121 7.69 -16.54 -14.58
C THR A 121 7.53 -15.03 -14.44
N PHE A 122 7.23 -14.55 -13.23
CA PHE A 122 7.10 -13.13 -12.90
C PHE A 122 7.91 -12.79 -11.64
N PRO A 123 8.52 -11.59 -11.54
CA PRO A 123 9.18 -11.14 -10.33
C PRO A 123 8.18 -11.08 -9.17
N GLN A 124 8.46 -11.80 -8.09
CA GLN A 124 7.61 -11.81 -6.90
C GLN A 124 8.18 -10.85 -5.85
N PRO A 125 7.46 -9.80 -5.42
CA PRO A 125 7.91 -8.95 -4.32
C PRO A 125 8.03 -9.78 -3.03
N THR A 126 9.06 -9.52 -2.24
CA THR A 126 9.22 -10.15 -0.91
C THR A 126 8.89 -9.20 0.22
N VAL A 127 9.00 -7.90 -0.05
CA VAL A 127 8.65 -6.83 0.88
C VAL A 127 7.97 -5.69 0.14
N ILE A 128 7.21 -4.88 0.87
CA ILE A 128 6.64 -3.62 0.37
C ILE A 128 6.93 -2.54 1.42
N PRO A 129 7.80 -1.56 1.11
CA PRO A 129 7.91 -0.35 1.92
C PRO A 129 6.71 0.55 1.67
N PHE A 130 6.17 1.13 2.75
CA PHE A 130 5.02 2.04 2.70
C PHE A 130 5.04 3.00 3.90
N THR A 131 4.10 3.93 3.92
CA THR A 131 3.81 4.79 5.06
C THR A 131 2.45 4.44 5.65
N LEU A 132 2.35 4.37 6.98
CA LEU A 132 1.11 4.19 7.72
C LEU A 132 0.75 5.50 8.41
N ASP A 133 -0.40 6.05 8.08
CA ASP A 133 -1.03 7.15 8.82
C ASP A 133 -2.07 6.59 9.78
N ILE A 134 -1.81 6.73 11.08
CA ILE A 134 -2.69 6.25 12.16
C ILE A 134 -2.68 7.27 13.30
N LYS A 135 -3.88 7.70 13.73
CA LYS A 135 -4.06 8.66 14.84
C LYS A 135 -3.18 9.93 14.69
N GLY A 136 -3.08 10.45 13.47
CA GLY A 136 -2.29 11.64 13.15
C GLY A 136 -0.76 11.43 13.17
N LYS A 137 -0.28 10.19 13.27
CA LYS A 137 1.14 9.83 13.13
C LYS A 137 1.38 9.15 11.78
N THR A 138 2.45 9.54 11.11
CA THR A 138 2.93 8.90 9.89
C THR A 138 4.17 8.06 10.22
N LEU A 139 4.09 6.76 9.99
CA LEU A 139 5.15 5.79 10.30
C LEU A 139 5.66 5.14 9.00
N PRO A 140 6.96 5.25 8.68
CA PRO A 140 7.55 4.47 7.59
C PRO A 140 7.70 3.02 8.03
N LEU A 141 7.06 2.09 7.32
CA LEU A 141 7.07 0.67 7.62
C LEU A 141 7.46 -0.15 6.39
N THR A 142 7.75 -1.42 6.61
CA THR A 142 8.00 -2.39 5.53
C THR A 142 7.28 -3.69 5.88
N GLY A 143 6.34 -4.08 5.03
CA GLY A 143 5.60 -5.33 5.18
C GLY A 143 6.24 -6.47 4.40
N SER A 144 6.19 -7.67 4.97
CA SER A 144 6.62 -8.90 4.32
C SER A 144 5.50 -9.47 3.46
N VAL A 145 5.83 -9.91 2.24
CA VAL A 145 4.86 -10.44 1.28
C VAL A 145 4.84 -11.96 1.30
N SER A 146 3.64 -12.55 1.38
CA SER A 146 3.38 -13.99 1.21
C SER A 146 2.20 -14.25 0.29
N ASP A 147 1.93 -15.52 0.01
CA ASP A 147 0.73 -15.98 -0.73
C ASP A 147 0.52 -15.30 -2.08
N TRP A 148 1.63 -14.95 -2.74
CA TRP A 148 1.60 -14.23 -4.00
C TRP A 148 1.07 -15.09 -5.14
N THR A 149 0.08 -14.58 -5.86
CA THR A 149 -0.41 -15.17 -7.10
C THR A 149 -0.55 -14.10 -8.18
N TYR A 150 -0.31 -14.50 -9.42
CA TYR A 150 -0.54 -13.70 -10.61
C TYR A 150 -1.10 -14.58 -11.72
N ALA A 151 -2.34 -14.30 -12.14
CA ALA A 151 -3.00 -15.02 -13.22
C ALA A 151 -4.10 -14.14 -13.85
N GLU A 152 -4.24 -14.18 -15.17
CA GLU A 152 -5.39 -13.60 -15.89
C GLU A 152 -5.78 -12.18 -15.44
N ASP A 153 -4.79 -11.27 -15.42
CA ASP A 153 -4.98 -9.87 -15.00
C ASP A 153 -5.48 -9.69 -13.55
N LYS A 154 -5.18 -10.68 -12.69
CA LYS A 154 -5.42 -10.64 -11.25
C LYS A 154 -4.13 -10.88 -10.47
N ILE A 155 -3.98 -10.12 -9.41
CA ILE A 155 -2.91 -10.26 -8.42
C ILE A 155 -3.58 -10.51 -7.05
N SER A 156 -3.09 -11.48 -6.29
CA SER A 156 -3.42 -11.56 -4.86
C SER A 156 -2.17 -11.84 -4.03
N PHE A 157 -2.13 -11.31 -2.82
CA PHE A 157 -1.02 -11.51 -1.88
C PHE A 157 -1.41 -11.07 -0.47
N THR A 158 -0.65 -11.54 0.51
CA THR A 158 -0.72 -11.08 1.89
C THR A 158 0.47 -10.17 2.19
N VAL A 159 0.24 -9.08 2.91
CA VAL A 159 1.29 -8.23 3.50
C VAL A 159 1.18 -8.29 5.01
N SER A 160 2.26 -8.65 5.69
CA SER A 160 2.32 -8.73 7.16
C SER A 160 3.37 -7.76 7.73
N PHE A 161 3.00 -7.01 8.76
CA PHE A 161 3.89 -6.06 9.43
C PHE A 161 3.49 -5.82 10.90
N PRO A 162 4.46 -5.52 11.77
CA PRO A 162 4.18 -5.06 13.13
C PRO A 162 3.86 -3.56 13.15
N VAL A 163 2.99 -3.15 14.06
CA VAL A 163 2.75 -1.76 14.44
C VAL A 163 3.05 -1.62 15.93
N SER A 164 3.99 -0.73 16.28
CA SER A 164 4.25 -0.35 17.67
C SER A 164 3.23 0.68 18.12
N LEU A 165 2.49 0.37 19.19
CA LEU A 165 1.56 1.30 19.84
C LEU A 165 2.30 2.53 20.36
N LYS A 166 3.49 2.36 20.93
CA LYS A 166 4.34 3.45 21.41
C LYS A 166 4.75 4.40 20.28
N ASP A 167 5.22 3.87 19.15
CA ASP A 167 5.65 4.71 18.01
C ASP A 167 4.46 5.47 17.40
N ALA A 168 3.27 4.87 17.45
CA ALA A 168 2.01 5.49 17.04
C ALA A 168 1.39 6.42 18.12
N ASP A 169 2.00 6.57 19.30
CA ASP A 169 1.43 7.29 20.47
C ASP A 169 0.00 6.84 20.83
N ILE A 170 -0.22 5.52 20.72
CA ILE A 170 -1.43 4.83 21.11
C ILE A 170 -1.21 4.24 22.50
N LYS A 171 -2.04 4.65 23.46
CA LYS A 171 -1.96 4.17 24.84
C LYS A 171 -3.15 3.24 25.08
N PRO A 172 -2.95 1.91 25.07
CA PRO A 172 -4.04 0.99 25.31
C PRO A 172 -4.60 1.19 26.71
N PRO A 173 -5.92 1.03 26.89
CA PRO A 173 -6.56 1.20 28.19
C PRO A 173 -6.06 0.12 29.16
N SER A 174 -5.78 0.53 30.39
CA SER A 174 -5.44 -0.39 31.48
C SER A 174 -6.70 -0.65 32.32
N VAL A 175 -7.23 -1.87 32.25
CA VAL A 175 -8.37 -2.27 33.08
C VAL A 175 -7.87 -2.61 34.48
N LEU A 176 -8.23 -1.79 35.47
CA LEU A 176 -7.90 -1.94 36.89
C LEU A 176 -6.38 -2.09 37.19
N GLY A 177 -5.49 -1.65 36.30
CA GLY A 177 -4.04 -1.79 36.48
C GLY A 177 -3.47 -3.19 36.23
N LEU A 178 -4.31 -4.18 35.93
CA LEU A 178 -3.93 -5.59 35.81
C LEU A 178 -3.80 -6.06 34.36
N ILE A 179 -4.57 -5.47 33.44
CA ILE A 179 -4.55 -5.84 32.02
C ILE A 179 -3.58 -4.92 31.27
N LYS A 180 -2.50 -5.49 30.75
CA LYS A 180 -1.52 -4.77 29.92
C LYS A 180 -1.50 -5.38 28.52
N VAL A 181 -1.68 -4.54 27.52
CA VAL A 181 -1.48 -4.91 26.11
C VAL A 181 0.01 -4.75 25.78
N LYS A 182 0.58 -5.71 25.06
CA LYS A 182 1.95 -5.59 24.54
C LYS A 182 2.03 -4.47 23.50
N ASP A 183 3.22 -3.90 23.35
CA ASP A 183 3.43 -2.77 22.45
C ASP A 183 3.18 -3.11 20.97
N GLU A 184 3.46 -4.34 20.56
CA GLU A 184 3.37 -4.74 19.17
C GLU A 184 1.98 -5.31 18.84
N ILE A 185 1.37 -4.76 17.80
CA ILE A 185 0.20 -5.30 17.10
C ILE A 185 0.65 -5.86 15.77
N THR A 186 0.37 -7.13 15.51
CA THR A 186 0.62 -7.75 14.20
C THR A 186 -0.54 -7.41 13.28
N VAL A 187 -0.25 -6.88 12.09
CA VAL A 187 -1.24 -6.57 11.05
C VAL A 187 -0.98 -7.42 9.82
N GLN A 188 -2.04 -7.97 9.24
CA GLN A 188 -2.01 -8.71 7.98
C GLN A 188 -3.09 -8.17 7.04
N GLY A 189 -2.70 -7.67 5.88
CA GLY A 189 -3.63 -7.31 4.81
C GLY A 189 -3.62 -8.39 3.72
N LYS A 190 -4.78 -8.94 3.38
CA LYS A 190 -4.97 -9.82 2.23
C LYS A 190 -5.52 -9.01 1.06
N LEU A 191 -4.69 -8.76 0.06
CA LEU A 191 -5.01 -7.91 -1.07
C LEU A 191 -5.46 -8.75 -2.27
N SER A 192 -6.41 -8.20 -3.02
CA SER A 192 -6.82 -8.69 -4.33
C SER A 192 -6.90 -7.51 -5.29
N LEU A 193 -6.16 -7.58 -6.39
CA LEU A 193 -6.12 -6.57 -7.43
C LEU A 193 -6.61 -7.16 -8.76
N THR A 194 -7.39 -6.39 -9.51
CA THR A 194 -7.84 -6.73 -10.87
C THR A 194 -7.52 -5.57 -11.81
N ARG A 195 -6.89 -5.86 -12.95
CA ARG A 195 -6.55 -4.84 -13.94
C ARG A 195 -7.82 -4.19 -14.49
N LYS A 196 -7.78 -2.87 -14.68
CA LYS A 196 -8.83 -2.11 -15.37
C LYS A 196 -8.62 -2.11 -16.89
#